data_AF-C8BNB1-F1
#
_entry.id   AF-C8BNB1-F1
#
_cell.length_a   1.000
_cell.length_b   1.000
_cell.length_c   1.000
_cell.angle_alpha   90.00
_cell.angle_beta   90.00
_cell.angle_gamma   90.00
#
_symmetry.space_group_name_H-M   'P 1'
#
loop_
_entity.id
_entity.type
_entity.pdbx_description
1 polymer ?
#
loop_
_entity_poly.entity_id
_entity_poly.type
_entity_poly.pdbx_seq_one_letter_code
_entity_poly.pdbx_strand_id
1 'polypeptide(L)'
;TRSAEGITYREWAPGAHSAALVGDFNNWNPNADTMTRDDYGVWEIFLPNNADGSPAIPHGSRVKIRMDTPSGVKDSISAWIKFSVQAPGEIPFNGIYYDPPEEEKYVFQHPQPKRPESLRIYESHIGMSSP
;
A
#
# COMPACT_ATOMS: atom_id res chain seq x y z
N THR A 1 1.00 3.54 -7.42
CA THR A 1 2.24 3.77 -8.20
C THR A 1 2.66 5.21 -8.06
N ARG A 2 3.97 5.46 -7.88
CA ARG A 2 4.56 6.80 -7.79
C ARG A 2 5.04 7.28 -9.16
N SER A 3 4.85 8.55 -9.48
CA SER A 3 5.43 9.24 -10.63
C SER A 3 6.13 10.54 -10.19
N ALA A 4 6.75 11.25 -11.14
CA ALA A 4 7.31 12.58 -10.86
C ALA A 4 6.24 13.60 -10.45
N GLU A 5 4.99 13.43 -10.88
CA GLU A 5 3.89 14.38 -10.69
C GLU A 5 3.00 14.05 -9.49
N GLY A 6 2.99 12.80 -9.03
CA GLY A 6 2.05 12.38 -8.00
C GLY A 6 2.01 10.89 -7.71
N ILE A 7 0.90 10.45 -7.12
CA ILE A 7 0.64 9.06 -6.76
C ILE A 7 -0.68 8.65 -7.41
N THR A 8 -0.66 7.57 -8.19
CA THR A 8 -1.88 6.91 -8.65
C THR A 8 -2.18 5.72 -7.76
N TYR A 9 -3.34 5.69 -7.13
CA TYR A 9 -3.84 4.52 -6.42
C TYR A 9 -4.96 3.85 -7.22
N ARG A 10 -4.94 2.51 -7.26
CA ARG A 10 -5.96 1.68 -7.91
C ARG A 10 -6.37 0.52 -7.02
N GLU A 11 -7.65 0.21 -7.03
CA GLU A 11 -8.19 -0.97 -6.35
C GLU A 11 -9.29 -1.60 -7.20
N TRP A 12 -9.25 -2.91 -7.39
CA TRP A 12 -10.35 -3.61 -8.03
C TRP A 12 -11.40 -3.98 -6.99
N ALA A 13 -12.53 -3.28 -7.01
CA ALA A 13 -13.63 -3.48 -6.09
C ALA A 13 -14.98 -3.28 -6.82
N PRO A 14 -15.34 -4.21 -7.74
CA PRO A 14 -16.52 -4.05 -8.61
C PRO A 14 -17.85 -4.04 -7.84
N GLY A 15 -17.87 -4.64 -6.65
CA GLY A 15 -19.03 -4.65 -5.77
C GLY A 15 -19.21 -3.40 -4.92
N ALA A 16 -18.26 -2.45 -4.93
CA ALA A 16 -18.42 -1.19 -4.23
C ALA A 16 -19.31 -0.22 -5.03
N HIS A 17 -20.13 0.55 -4.32
CA HIS A 17 -20.94 1.64 -4.86
C HIS A 17 -20.16 2.95 -4.91
N SER A 18 -19.29 3.18 -3.93
CA SER A 18 -18.34 4.30 -3.89
C SER A 18 -17.04 3.85 -3.23
N ALA A 19 -15.94 4.53 -3.54
CA ALA A 19 -14.67 4.33 -2.85
C ALA A 19 -13.93 5.66 -2.63
N ALA A 20 -13.17 5.71 -1.55
CA ALA A 20 -12.26 6.80 -1.22
C ALA A 20 -10.95 6.26 -0.65
N LEU A 21 -9.84 6.93 -0.95
CA LEU A 21 -8.57 6.65 -0.30
C LEU A 21 -8.52 7.43 1.01
N VAL A 22 -8.27 6.76 2.13
CA VAL A 22 -8.22 7.39 3.46
C VAL A 22 -6.91 7.03 4.16
N GLY A 23 -6.41 7.95 4.98
CA GLY A 23 -5.21 7.71 5.75
C GLY A 23 -4.80 8.91 6.57
N ASP A 24 -3.61 8.83 7.16
CA ASP A 24 -3.09 9.94 7.95
C ASP A 24 -2.93 11.23 7.11
N PHE A 25 -2.62 11.09 5.81
CA PHE A 25 -2.43 12.20 4.89
C PHE A 25 -3.67 13.11 4.69
N ASN A 26 -4.88 12.56 4.87
CA ASN A 26 -6.13 13.30 4.71
C ASN A 26 -6.99 13.31 5.98
N ASN A 27 -6.38 13.08 7.14
CA ASN A 27 -7.05 13.00 8.43
C ASN A 27 -8.20 11.98 8.46
N TRP A 28 -8.06 10.89 7.71
CA TRP A 28 -9.08 9.84 7.59
C TRP A 28 -10.45 10.34 7.09
N ASN A 29 -10.48 11.46 6.36
CA ASN A 29 -11.70 12.05 5.82
C ASN A 29 -12.11 11.35 4.52
N PRO A 30 -13.23 10.61 4.49
CA PRO A 30 -13.65 9.87 3.30
C PRO A 30 -14.21 10.73 2.17
N ASN A 31 -14.43 12.02 2.43
CA ASN A 31 -14.94 12.97 1.44
C ASN A 31 -13.82 13.79 0.77
N ALA A 32 -12.56 13.64 1.22
CA ALA A 32 -11.44 14.42 0.69
C ALA A 32 -10.90 13.84 -0.63
N ASP A 33 -10.79 12.50 -0.70
CA ASP A 33 -10.06 11.82 -1.77
C ASP A 33 -10.91 10.68 -2.37
N THR A 34 -12.06 11.06 -2.96
CA THR A 34 -12.98 10.13 -3.63
C THR A 34 -12.40 9.60 -4.94
N MET A 35 -12.62 8.31 -5.20
CA MET A 35 -12.09 7.61 -6.37
C MET A 35 -13.13 7.56 -7.50
N THR A 36 -12.64 7.42 -8.73
CA THR A 36 -13.48 7.20 -9.93
C THR A 36 -13.44 5.73 -10.33
N ARG A 37 -14.59 5.15 -10.67
CA ARG A 37 -14.72 3.76 -11.09
C ARG A 37 -14.74 3.65 -12.62
N ASP A 38 -14.00 2.70 -13.17
CA ASP A 38 -14.06 2.34 -14.60
C ASP A 38 -15.09 1.23 -14.90
N ASP A 39 -15.23 0.88 -16.18
CA ASP A 39 -16.17 -0.13 -16.68
C ASP A 39 -15.89 -1.55 -16.14
N TYR A 40 -14.67 -1.80 -15.65
CA TYR A 40 -14.23 -3.10 -15.13
C TYR A 40 -14.29 -3.17 -13.60
N GLY A 41 -14.74 -2.10 -12.93
CA GLY A 41 -14.84 -2.03 -11.47
C GLY A 41 -13.52 -1.73 -10.77
N VAL A 42 -12.56 -1.16 -11.49
CA VAL A 42 -11.34 -0.59 -10.91
C VAL A 42 -11.65 0.84 -10.46
N TRP A 43 -11.41 1.10 -9.18
CA TRP A 43 -11.43 2.44 -8.60
C TRP A 43 -10.04 3.05 -8.74
N GLU A 44 -9.95 4.30 -9.18
CA GLU A 44 -8.71 5.04 -9.35
C GLU A 44 -8.79 6.45 -8.73
N ILE A 45 -7.66 6.91 -8.18
CA ILE A 45 -7.42 8.31 -7.86
C ILE A 45 -5.98 8.68 -8.20
N PHE A 46 -5.79 9.91 -8.69
CA PHE A 46 -4.49 10.55 -8.82
C PHE A 46 -4.36 11.66 -7.77
N LEU A 47 -3.33 11.57 -6.94
CA LEU A 47 -2.97 12.57 -5.95
C LEU A 47 -1.72 13.32 -6.44
N PRO A 48 -1.84 14.60 -6.84
CA PRO A 48 -0.69 15.38 -7.24
C PRO A 48 0.26 15.61 -6.07
N ASN A 49 1.53 15.88 -6.34
CA ASN A 49 2.45 16.34 -5.30
C ASN A 49 1.93 17.59 -4.59
N ASN A 50 2.35 17.76 -3.34
CA ASN A 50 2.13 18.99 -2.60
C ASN A 50 2.86 20.16 -3.29
N ALA A 51 2.48 21.39 -2.93
CA ALA A 51 3.06 22.61 -3.52
C ALA A 51 4.59 22.72 -3.34
N ASP A 52 5.15 22.06 -2.32
CA ASP A 52 6.58 21.98 -2.06
C ASP A 52 7.29 20.85 -2.83
N GLY A 53 6.55 20.11 -3.66
CA GLY A 53 7.05 18.97 -4.44
C GLY A 53 7.06 17.63 -3.68
N SER A 54 6.72 17.62 -2.39
CA SER A 54 6.66 16.38 -1.61
C SER A 54 5.49 15.48 -2.05
N PRO A 55 5.59 14.14 -1.86
CA PRO A 55 4.49 13.23 -2.14
C PRO A 55 3.24 13.54 -1.30
N ALA A 56 2.05 13.43 -1.91
CA ALA A 56 0.77 13.61 -1.20
C ALA A 56 0.57 12.65 -0.02
N ILE A 57 1.12 11.44 -0.10
CA ILE A 57 1.09 10.44 0.95
C ILE A 57 2.52 10.27 1.49
N PRO A 58 2.80 10.67 2.73
CA PRO A 58 4.12 10.49 3.33
C PRO A 58 4.52 9.02 3.47
N HIS A 59 5.80 8.71 3.24
CA HIS A 59 6.36 7.38 3.55
C HIS A 59 6.06 6.98 5.01
N GLY A 60 5.66 5.73 5.24
CA GLY A 60 5.43 5.20 6.58
C GLY A 60 4.06 5.55 7.17
N SER A 61 3.26 6.37 6.48
CA SER A 61 1.90 6.72 6.91
C SER A 61 0.90 5.59 6.69
N ARG A 62 -0.17 5.57 7.50
CA ARG A 62 -1.24 4.58 7.38
C ARG A 62 -2.20 4.96 6.27
N VAL A 63 -2.63 3.95 5.51
CA VAL A 63 -3.59 4.07 4.40
C VAL A 63 -4.57 2.90 4.37
N LYS A 64 -5.82 3.19 4.00
CA LYS A 64 -6.89 2.23 3.72
C LYS A 64 -7.75 2.73 2.57
N ILE A 65 -8.48 1.82 1.93
CA ILE A 65 -9.60 2.18 1.08
C ILE A 65 -10.89 2.11 1.90
N ARG A 66 -11.66 3.20 1.91
CA ARG A 66 -13.04 3.18 2.39
C ARG A 66 -13.96 2.90 1.23
N MET A 67 -14.85 1.92 1.39
CA MET A 67 -15.81 1.53 0.38
C MET A 67 -17.22 1.53 0.97
N ASP A 68 -18.18 2.06 0.22
CA ASP A 68 -19.59 1.75 0.42
C ASP A 68 -19.94 0.50 -0.39
N THR A 69 -20.53 -0.49 0.26
CA THR A 69 -20.83 -1.81 -0.33
C THR A 69 -22.27 -2.20 -0.03
N PRO A 70 -22.85 -3.19 -0.72
CA PRO A 70 -24.20 -3.70 -0.39
C PRO A 70 -24.37 -4.15 1.06
N SER A 71 -23.27 -4.54 1.73
CA SER A 71 -23.24 -4.93 3.14
C SER A 71 -22.96 -3.77 4.12
N GLY A 72 -22.83 -2.54 3.62
CA GLY A 72 -22.49 -1.35 4.39
C GLY A 72 -21.05 -0.86 4.15
N VAL A 73 -20.68 0.17 4.90
CA VAL A 73 -19.37 0.83 4.77
C VAL A 73 -18.27 -0.02 5.38
N LYS A 74 -17.16 -0.15 4.66
CA LYS A 74 -15.99 -0.93 5.09
C LYS A 74 -14.69 -0.19 4.78
N ASP A 75 -13.78 -0.19 5.76
CA ASP A 75 -12.37 0.14 5.54
C ASP A 75 -11.58 -1.15 5.32
N SER A 76 -10.78 -1.19 4.27
CA SER A 76 -9.92 -2.33 3.95
C SER A 76 -8.49 -1.88 3.69
N ILE A 77 -7.54 -2.74 4.04
CA ILE A 77 -6.17 -2.61 3.55
C ILE A 77 -6.21 -2.94 2.05
N SER A 78 -5.52 -2.14 1.23
CA SER A 78 -5.41 -2.40 -0.21
C SER A 78 -4.88 -3.81 -0.47
N ALA A 79 -5.45 -4.50 -1.47
CA ALA A 79 -4.94 -5.80 -1.89
C ALA A 79 -3.48 -5.74 -2.41
N TRP A 80 -3.01 -4.55 -2.75
CA TRP A 80 -1.70 -4.29 -3.34
C TRP A 80 -0.73 -3.58 -2.39
N ILE A 81 -1.06 -3.51 -1.09
CA ILE A 81 -0.17 -2.88 -0.11
C ILE A 81 1.16 -3.65 -0.05
N LYS A 82 2.29 -2.94 0.03
CA LYS A 82 3.62 -3.55 0.12
C LYS A 82 4.05 -3.88 1.55
N PHE A 83 3.47 -3.18 2.52
CA PHE A 83 3.85 -3.29 3.91
C PHE A 83 2.63 -3.06 4.81
N SER A 84 2.51 -3.86 5.86
CA SER A 84 1.43 -3.74 6.84
C SER A 84 1.98 -3.99 8.23
N VAL A 85 1.48 -3.24 9.20
CA VAL A 85 1.89 -3.34 10.60
C VAL A 85 0.65 -3.51 11.47
N GLN A 86 0.74 -4.42 12.44
CA GLN A 86 -0.18 -4.47 13.57
C GLN A 86 0.45 -3.68 14.70
N ALA A 87 -0.15 -2.56 15.07
CA ALA A 87 0.38 -1.73 16.15
C ALA A 87 0.17 -2.45 17.51
N PRO A 88 1.05 -2.22 18.51
CA PRO A 88 0.83 -2.77 19.85
C PRO A 88 -0.55 -2.40 20.40
N GLY A 89 -1.31 -3.41 20.82
CA GLY A 89 -2.67 -3.21 21.36
C GLY A 89 -3.78 -3.10 20.31
N GLU A 90 -3.45 -3.08 19.01
CA GLU A 90 -4.45 -3.17 17.94
C GLU A 90 -4.69 -4.62 17.52
N ILE A 91 -5.97 -4.98 17.37
CA ILE A 91 -6.36 -6.25 16.76
C ILE A 91 -6.13 -6.20 15.23
N PRO A 92 -6.62 -5.19 14.48
CA PRO A 92 -6.43 -5.16 13.03
C PRO A 92 -5.02 -4.69 12.64
N PHE A 93 -4.58 -5.11 11.46
CA PHE A 93 -3.42 -4.52 10.79
C PHE A 93 -3.81 -3.18 10.14
N ASN A 94 -2.80 -2.36 9.87
CA ASN A 94 -2.90 -1.17 9.03
C ASN A 94 -2.01 -1.32 7.80
N GLY A 95 -2.51 -0.88 6.64
CA GLY A 95 -1.69 -0.72 5.45
C GLY A 95 -0.76 0.47 5.62
N ILE A 96 0.52 0.29 5.29
CA ILE A 96 1.53 1.35 5.37
C ILE A 96 1.96 1.72 3.96
N TYR A 97 1.91 3.02 3.63
CA TYR A 97 2.43 3.50 2.36
C TYR A 97 3.97 3.39 2.35
N TYR A 98 4.47 2.36 1.65
CA TYR A 98 5.89 2.03 1.61
C TYR A 98 6.56 2.56 0.33
N ASP A 99 7.08 3.78 0.45
CA ASP A 99 7.88 4.49 -0.56
C ASP A 99 9.07 5.19 0.12
N PRO A 100 10.05 4.41 0.66
CA PRO A 100 11.15 4.97 1.43
C PRO A 100 11.97 5.98 0.60
N PRO A 101 12.59 6.97 1.25
CA PRO A 101 13.50 7.88 0.58
C PRO A 101 14.73 7.13 0.05
N GLU A 102 15.47 7.73 -0.89
CA GLU A 102 16.51 7.02 -1.64
C GLU A 102 17.64 6.50 -0.73
N GLU A 103 17.98 7.28 0.30
CA GLU A 103 18.96 6.94 1.33
C GLU A 103 18.58 5.72 2.19
N GLU A 104 17.29 5.37 2.26
CA GLU A 104 16.78 4.22 3.02
C GLU A 104 16.53 2.99 2.14
N LYS A 105 16.59 3.12 0.81
CA LYS A 105 16.39 1.99 -0.09
C LYS A 105 17.59 1.07 -0.09
N TYR A 106 17.33 -0.22 0.08
CA TYR A 106 18.35 -1.23 -0.09
C TYR A 106 18.78 -1.35 -1.56
N VAL A 107 20.08 -1.22 -1.82
CA VAL A 107 20.70 -1.46 -3.13
C VAL A 107 21.35 -2.84 -3.12
N PHE A 108 20.90 -3.74 -4.00
CA PHE A 108 21.49 -5.07 -4.15
C PHE A 108 22.98 -4.98 -4.51
N GLN A 109 23.83 -5.58 -3.68
CA GLN A 109 25.29 -5.51 -3.82
C GLN A 109 25.87 -6.68 -4.62
N HIS A 110 25.09 -7.73 -4.85
CA HIS A 110 25.55 -8.98 -5.46
C HIS A 110 24.59 -9.45 -6.56
N PRO A 111 25.11 -10.07 -7.65
CA PRO A 111 24.28 -10.63 -8.70
C PRO A 111 23.62 -11.95 -8.24
N GLN A 112 22.59 -12.36 -8.98
CA GLN A 112 21.99 -13.68 -8.79
C GLN A 112 23.04 -14.78 -9.07
N PRO A 113 23.17 -15.81 -8.21
CA PRO A 113 24.05 -16.93 -8.46
C PRO A 113 23.68 -17.69 -9.74
N LYS A 114 24.66 -18.37 -10.35
CA LYS A 114 24.39 -19.30 -11.45
C LYS A 114 23.48 -20.43 -10.99
N ARG A 115 22.62 -20.92 -11.88
CA ARG A 115 21.75 -22.08 -11.61
C ARG A 115 22.63 -23.29 -11.24
N PRO A 116 22.41 -23.93 -10.08
CA PRO A 116 23.17 -25.11 -9.68
C PRO A 116 22.73 -26.34 -10.49
N GLU A 117 23.63 -27.32 -10.62
CA GLU A 117 23.34 -28.62 -11.27
C GLU A 117 22.29 -29.43 -10.50
N SER A 118 22.29 -29.31 -9.17
CA SER A 118 21.36 -29.98 -8.26
C SER A 118 20.98 -29.06 -7.11
N LEU A 119 19.71 -29.04 -6.72
CA LEU A 119 19.24 -28.25 -5.57
C LEU A 119 19.61 -28.94 -4.25
N ARG A 120 20.20 -28.19 -3.32
CA ARG A 120 20.37 -28.55 -1.91
C ARG A 120 19.75 -27.42 -1.09
N ILE A 121 18.51 -27.61 -0.65
CA ILE A 121 17.69 -26.55 -0.07
C ILE A 121 17.83 -26.59 1.46
N TYR A 122 18.11 -25.43 2.05
CA TYR A 122 18.03 -25.22 3.50
C TYR A 122 16.73 -24.47 3.80
N GLU A 123 15.72 -25.18 4.29
CA GLU A 123 14.44 -24.56 4.69
C GLU A 123 14.62 -23.78 5.99
N SER A 124 14.00 -22.60 6.12
CA SER A 124 14.23 -21.71 7.26
C SER A 124 13.01 -20.86 7.57
N HIS A 125 12.88 -20.48 8.85
CA HIS A 125 11.86 -19.56 9.33
C HIS A 125 12.50 -18.42 10.15
N ILE A 126 12.47 -17.20 9.63
CA ILE A 126 13.17 -16.03 10.20
C ILE A 126 12.70 -15.72 11.63
N GLY A 127 11.39 -15.73 11.88
CA GLY A 127 10.85 -15.39 13.21
C GLY A 127 11.15 -16.41 14.32
N MET A 128 11.72 -17.57 13.99
CA MET A 128 12.05 -18.65 14.93
C MET A 128 13.53 -19.06 14.84
N SER A 129 14.38 -18.22 14.24
CA SER A 129 15.79 -18.54 13.98
C SER A 129 16.76 -18.03 15.05
N SER A 130 16.25 -17.46 16.15
CA SER A 130 17.05 -17.15 17.34
C SER A 130 17.06 -18.33 18.32
N PRO A 131 18.11 -18.49 19.16
CA PRO A 131 18.12 -19.45 20.26
C PRO A 131 17.01 -19.25 21.28
#